data_AF-A4CFJ7-F1
#
_entry.id   AF-A4CFJ7-F1
#
_cell.length_a   1.000
_cell.length_b   1.000
_cell.length_c   1.000
_cell.angle_alpha   90.00
_cell.angle_beta   90.00
_cell.angle_gamma   90.00
#
_symmetry.space_group_name_H-M   'P 1'
#
loop_
_entity.id
_entity.type
_entity.pdbx_description
1 polymer ?
#
loop_
_entity_poly.entity_id
_entity_poly.type
_entity_poly.pdbx_seq_one_letter_code
_entity_poly.pdbx_strand_id
1 'polypeptide(L)'
;MFKVFFRYRALAFSREIALLSQHLKQLLGMLFAVLYTALPGIVLLVFLGLGKIIKAEGGSVNQLWIAWCFLAVQTIFFYALQQAILNIEQRCFQLSIACSRWWMWLADCRNLLFTHVFLWCSVFLLLTMSSTQLSQNTHFMIFTALQLGLGFLSLYRMQQTVLFCLVSATLILALPYLTPLIMMLSWVTVFIGCIFIPTFNWQKEFKVNTLVGFWFSFYSRHYQILFWRLASGVVVTAGMLVLASEREDFTYLAAYFSCFIFLLLITTLHIEVAKITAQFRAFFHSLNKSKTFNYSRIFKSVMVYFILLVVIATIFTQWWLAVGVGLVAIFCFYIAEKKPERLALVWMCFLVGGLFI
;
A
#
# COMPACT_ATOMS: atom_id res chain seq x y z
N MET A 1 27.58 -18.41 19.09
CA MET A 1 26.49 -18.60 18.11
C MET A 1 25.55 -17.38 18.01
N PHE A 2 25.02 -16.87 19.13
CA PHE A 2 24.15 -15.68 19.18
C PHE A 2 24.68 -14.44 18.43
N LYS A 3 25.92 -14.01 18.69
CA LYS A 3 26.55 -12.86 18.01
C LYS A 3 26.66 -13.05 16.49
N VAL A 4 26.90 -14.28 16.04
CA VAL A 4 27.00 -14.64 14.62
C VAL A 4 25.64 -14.53 13.95
N PHE A 5 24.58 -15.04 14.60
CA PHE A 5 23.20 -14.91 14.13
C PHE A 5 22.78 -13.45 13.96
N PHE A 6 22.97 -12.61 14.97
CA PHE A 6 22.58 -11.19 14.91
C PHE A 6 23.39 -10.39 13.89
N ARG A 7 24.69 -10.69 13.73
CA ARG A 7 25.54 -10.08 12.71
C ARG A 7 25.06 -10.47 11.30
N TYR A 8 24.75 -11.75 11.10
CA TYR A 8 24.16 -12.25 9.85
C TYR A 8 22.84 -11.53 9.53
N ARG A 9 21.91 -11.48 10.49
CA ARG A 9 20.60 -10.82 10.32
C ARG A 9 20.75 -9.33 9.99
N ALA A 10 21.65 -8.63 10.67
CA ALA A 10 21.93 -7.22 10.39
C ALA A 10 22.46 -7.04 8.97
N LEU A 11 23.42 -7.86 8.53
CA LEU A 11 24.04 -7.74 7.22
C LEU A 11 23.06 -8.09 6.08
N ALA A 12 22.29 -9.16 6.24
CA ALA A 12 21.25 -9.53 5.29
C ALA A 12 20.20 -8.41 5.15
N PHE A 13 19.73 -7.88 6.27
CA PHE A 13 18.78 -6.76 6.28
C PHE A 13 19.35 -5.49 5.62
N SER A 14 20.58 -5.10 5.96
CA SER A 14 21.23 -3.93 5.35
C SER A 14 21.42 -4.10 3.83
N ARG A 15 21.71 -5.32 3.37
CA ARG A 15 21.86 -5.62 1.94
C ARG A 15 20.53 -5.51 1.20
N GLU A 16 19.48 -6.12 1.73
CA GLU A 16 18.13 -6.03 1.14
C GLU A 16 17.61 -4.59 1.10
N ILE A 17 17.80 -3.84 2.19
CA ILE A 17 17.46 -2.41 2.21
C ILE A 17 18.30 -1.62 1.21
N ALA A 18 19.59 -1.93 1.05
CA ALA A 18 20.43 -1.25 0.07
C ALA A 18 19.95 -1.51 -1.36
N LEU A 19 19.54 -2.74 -1.69
CA LEU A 19 18.97 -3.09 -2.99
C LEU A 19 17.64 -2.38 -3.24
N LEU A 20 16.72 -2.42 -2.26
CA LEU A 20 15.46 -1.69 -2.32
C LEU A 20 15.69 -0.18 -2.46
N SER A 21 16.63 0.38 -1.70
CA SER A 21 17.02 1.78 -1.78
C SER A 21 17.64 2.12 -3.12
N GLN A 22 18.38 1.22 -3.77
CA GLN A 22 18.96 1.46 -5.09
C GLN A 22 17.87 1.53 -6.17
N HIS A 23 16.91 0.61 -6.17
CA HIS A 23 15.74 0.66 -7.06
C HIS A 23 14.91 1.92 -6.79
N LEU A 24 14.71 2.26 -5.51
CA LEU A 24 14.02 3.47 -5.11
C LEU A 24 14.78 4.71 -5.58
N LYS A 25 16.10 4.79 -5.41
CA LYS A 25 16.94 5.91 -5.85
C LYS A 25 16.97 6.08 -7.36
N GLN A 26 16.82 5.03 -8.16
CA GLN A 26 16.70 5.18 -9.61
C GLN A 26 15.35 5.80 -10.00
N LEU A 27 14.27 5.39 -9.33
CA LEU A 27 12.92 5.94 -9.56
C LEU A 27 12.77 7.35 -8.99
N LEU A 28 13.09 7.52 -7.70
CA LEU A 28 13.03 8.77 -6.97
C LEU A 28 14.16 9.71 -7.31
N GLY A 29 15.33 9.27 -7.78
CA GLY A 29 16.40 10.18 -8.21
C GLY A 29 15.98 11.02 -9.41
N MET A 30 15.21 10.45 -10.33
CA MET A 30 14.62 11.19 -11.45
C MET A 30 13.43 12.06 -11.00
N LEU A 31 12.61 11.58 -10.07
CA LEU A 31 11.50 12.37 -9.49
C LEU A 31 12.02 13.54 -8.62
N PHE A 32 13.07 13.31 -7.81
CA PHE A 32 13.72 14.28 -6.94
C PHE A 32 14.53 15.29 -7.71
N ALA A 33 15.11 14.95 -8.86
CA ALA A 33 15.71 15.97 -9.74
C ALA A 33 14.70 17.05 -10.14
N VAL A 34 13.40 16.71 -10.20
CA VAL A 34 12.29 17.63 -10.52
C VAL A 34 11.60 18.19 -9.27
N LEU A 35 11.53 17.42 -8.17
CA LEU A 35 10.75 17.73 -6.95
C LEU A 35 11.63 17.85 -5.69
N TYR A 36 12.92 18.15 -5.80
CA TYR A 36 13.85 18.25 -4.65
C TYR A 36 13.34 19.21 -3.57
N THR A 37 12.67 20.29 -3.97
CA THR A 37 12.03 21.28 -3.08
C THR A 37 10.82 20.73 -2.31
N ALA A 38 10.22 19.61 -2.75
CA ALA A 38 9.04 19.01 -2.14
C ALA A 38 9.37 18.06 -0.96
N LEU A 39 10.63 17.70 -0.75
CA LEU A 39 11.05 16.75 0.29
C LEU A 39 10.71 17.24 1.72
N PRO A 40 11.02 18.51 2.09
CA PRO A 40 10.54 19.07 3.36
C PRO A 40 9.01 19.09 3.43
N GLY A 41 8.33 19.34 2.30
CA GLY A 41 6.87 19.33 2.20
C GLY A 41 6.26 17.97 2.52
N ILE A 42 6.85 16.87 2.03
CA ILE A 42 6.37 15.51 2.32
C ILE A 42 6.54 15.19 3.81
N VAL A 43 7.68 15.54 4.41
CA VAL A 43 7.92 15.33 5.85
C VAL A 43 6.93 16.16 6.67
N LEU A 44 6.72 17.42 6.31
CA LEU A 44 5.74 18.30 6.95
C LEU A 44 4.32 17.73 6.83
N LEU A 45 3.95 17.18 5.67
CA LEU A 45 2.64 16.58 5.42
C LEU A 45 2.40 15.36 6.32
N VAL A 46 3.42 14.53 6.56
CA VAL A 46 3.34 13.42 7.53
C VAL A 46 3.07 13.95 8.94
N PHE A 47 3.81 14.96 9.40
CA PHE A 47 3.59 15.54 10.73
C PHE A 47 2.24 16.26 10.85
N LEU A 48 1.81 16.97 9.81
CA LEU A 48 0.50 17.63 9.76
C LEU A 48 -0.64 16.61 9.77
N GLY A 49 -0.50 15.51 9.02
CA GLY A 49 -1.44 14.40 9.03
C GLY A 49 -1.55 13.78 10.43
N LEU A 50 -0.42 13.49 11.09
CA LEU A 50 -0.42 12.98 12.46
C LEU A 50 -1.00 14.01 13.45
N GLY A 51 -0.72 15.29 13.27
CA GLY A 51 -1.30 16.41 14.03
C GLY A 51 -2.83 16.45 13.92
N LYS A 52 -3.38 16.22 12.72
CA LYS A 52 -4.83 16.12 12.50
C LYS A 52 -5.47 14.91 13.19
N ILE A 53 -4.73 13.84 13.49
CA ILE A 53 -5.23 12.74 14.34
C ILE A 53 -5.39 13.20 15.79
N ILE A 54 -4.61 14.18 16.24
CA ILE A 54 -4.69 14.72 17.60
C ILE A 54 -5.85 15.71 17.68
N LYS A 55 -5.90 16.68 16.75
CA LYS A 55 -6.96 17.69 16.67
C LYS A 55 -7.25 18.02 15.20
N ALA A 56 -8.36 17.50 14.67
CA ALA A 56 -8.80 17.80 13.31
C ALA A 56 -9.76 19.01 13.29
N GLU A 57 -9.47 19.98 12.43
CA GLU A 57 -10.47 20.93 11.95
C GLU A 57 -11.31 20.20 10.89
N GLY A 58 -12.61 19.99 11.15
CA GLY A 58 -13.51 19.22 10.28
C GLY A 58 -14.23 18.02 10.92
N GLY A 59 -14.08 17.83 12.24
CA GLY A 59 -14.88 16.87 13.02
C GLY A 59 -14.25 15.48 13.20
N SER A 60 -14.90 14.65 14.02
CA SER A 60 -14.40 13.34 14.45
C SER A 60 -14.22 12.35 13.30
N VAL A 61 -15.04 12.43 12.25
CA VAL A 61 -15.01 11.51 11.10
C VAL A 61 -13.72 11.69 10.29
N ASN A 62 -13.33 12.94 10.01
CA ASN A 62 -12.11 13.23 9.24
C ASN A 62 -10.86 12.77 9.99
N GLN A 63 -10.83 12.96 11.31
CA GLN A 63 -9.77 12.48 12.19
C GLN A 63 -9.58 10.95 12.09
N LEU A 64 -10.68 10.21 12.07
CA LEU A 64 -10.69 8.75 11.95
C LEU A 64 -10.25 8.28 10.56
N TRP A 65 -10.68 8.95 9.49
CA TRP A 65 -10.20 8.64 8.14
C TRP A 65 -8.70 8.84 7.98
N ILE A 66 -8.16 9.94 8.53
CA ILE A 66 -6.73 10.20 8.50
C ILE A 66 -5.97 9.11 9.26
N ALA A 67 -6.42 8.75 10.47
CA ALA A 67 -5.81 7.67 11.23
C ALA A 67 -5.85 6.33 10.47
N TRP A 68 -7.00 5.98 9.89
CA TRP A 68 -7.14 4.77 9.08
C TRP A 68 -6.17 4.78 7.89
N CYS A 69 -6.02 5.92 7.21
CA CYS A 69 -5.08 6.06 6.10
C CYS A 69 -3.64 5.77 6.56
N PHE A 70 -3.20 6.30 7.70
CA PHE A 70 -1.87 5.99 8.23
C PHE A 70 -1.68 4.49 8.51
N LEU A 71 -2.67 3.81 9.08
CA LEU A 71 -2.62 2.36 9.32
C LEU A 71 -2.59 1.56 8.01
N ALA A 72 -3.37 1.98 7.01
CA ALA A 72 -3.39 1.36 5.70
C ALA A 72 -2.06 1.55 4.96
N VAL A 73 -1.50 2.76 4.95
CA VAL A 73 -0.18 3.07 4.37
C VAL A 73 0.91 2.24 5.02
N GLN A 74 0.92 2.19 6.35
CA GLN A 74 1.87 1.38 7.09
C GLN A 74 1.78 -0.10 6.70
N THR A 75 0.56 -0.62 6.54
CA THR A 75 0.33 -2.01 6.13
C THR A 75 0.91 -2.29 4.74
N ILE A 76 0.75 -1.36 3.78
CA ILE A 76 1.36 -1.45 2.44
C ILE A 76 2.88 -1.40 2.54
N PHE A 77 3.40 -0.48 3.36
CA PHE A 77 4.83 -0.31 3.57
C PHE A 77 5.48 -1.58 4.11
N PHE A 78 4.85 -2.23 5.10
CA PHE A 78 5.36 -3.50 5.63
C PHE A 78 5.16 -4.69 4.70
N TYR A 79 4.14 -4.70 3.85
CA TYR A 79 4.03 -5.70 2.80
C TYR A 79 5.23 -5.63 1.85
N ALA A 80 5.61 -4.42 1.42
CA ALA A 80 6.77 -4.23 0.54
C ALA A 80 8.10 -4.60 1.23
N LEU A 81 8.23 -4.31 2.52
CA LEU A 81 9.44 -4.62 3.29
C LEU A 81 9.45 -6.01 3.92
N GLN A 82 8.37 -6.79 3.81
CA GLN A 82 8.22 -8.06 4.49
C GLN A 82 9.37 -9.01 4.17
N GLN A 83 9.73 -9.10 2.88
CA GLN A 83 10.85 -9.92 2.43
C GLN A 83 12.18 -9.48 3.03
N ALA A 84 12.45 -8.16 3.09
CA ALA A 84 13.67 -7.63 3.68
C ALA A 84 13.72 -7.81 5.21
N ILE A 85 12.61 -7.56 5.89
CA ILE A 85 12.52 -7.64 7.35
C ILE A 85 12.66 -9.08 7.82
N LEU A 86 11.92 -10.02 7.22
CA LEU A 86 11.94 -11.43 7.64
C LEU A 86 13.05 -12.24 6.97
N ASN A 87 13.54 -11.81 5.80
CA ASN A 87 14.41 -12.58 4.91
C ASN A 87 13.85 -14.00 4.73
N ILE A 88 12.70 -14.05 4.05
CA ILE A 88 11.84 -15.23 3.91
C ILE A 88 12.56 -16.35 3.15
N GLU A 89 13.32 -16.02 2.11
CA GLU A 89 14.02 -17.00 1.26
C GLU A 89 15.03 -17.84 2.06
N GLN A 90 15.70 -17.22 3.03
CA GLN A 90 16.72 -17.86 3.84
C GLN A 90 16.21 -18.25 5.24
N ARG A 91 14.89 -18.36 5.42
CA ARG A 91 14.29 -18.61 6.74
C ARG A 91 14.65 -19.99 7.32
N CYS A 92 14.74 -21.02 6.47
CA CYS A 92 15.20 -22.35 6.89
C CYS A 92 16.66 -22.33 7.37
N PHE A 93 17.51 -21.54 6.72
CA PHE A 93 18.90 -21.34 7.13
C PHE A 93 19.02 -20.50 8.43
N GLN A 94 18.13 -19.53 8.63
CA GLN A 94 18.07 -18.80 9.91
C GLN A 94 17.70 -19.73 11.08
N LEU A 95 16.77 -20.65 10.85
CA LEU A 95 16.36 -21.65 11.82
C LEU A 95 17.52 -22.57 12.23
N SER A 96 18.39 -22.96 11.29
CA SER A 96 19.55 -23.82 11.60
C SER A 96 20.62 -23.09 12.43
N ILE A 97 20.74 -21.77 12.33
CA ILE A 97 21.72 -20.97 13.10
C ILE A 97 21.17 -20.48 14.44
N ALA A 98 19.89 -20.08 14.49
CA ALA A 98 19.30 -19.45 15.68
C ALA A 98 18.99 -20.44 16.81
N CYS A 99 18.77 -21.71 16.48
CA CYS A 99 18.36 -22.81 17.36
C CYS A 99 17.03 -22.62 18.12
N SER A 100 16.54 -21.38 18.29
CA SER A 100 15.27 -21.03 18.94
C SER A 100 14.48 -20.01 18.13
N ARG A 101 13.16 -20.18 18.11
CA ARG A 101 12.22 -19.25 17.49
C ARG A 101 12.21 -17.88 18.15
N TRP A 102 12.57 -17.81 19.43
CA TRP A 102 12.56 -16.56 20.19
C TRP A 102 13.63 -15.57 19.71
N TRP A 103 14.83 -16.05 19.39
CA TRP A 103 15.91 -15.20 18.87
C TRP A 103 15.59 -14.65 17.47
N MET A 104 14.93 -15.44 16.64
CA MET A 104 14.44 -14.95 15.35
C MET A 104 13.38 -13.87 15.54
N TRP A 105 12.42 -14.10 16.44
CA TRP A 105 11.38 -13.12 16.74
C TRP A 105 11.99 -11.79 17.23
N LEU A 106 12.98 -11.83 18.14
CA LEU A 106 13.67 -10.61 18.58
C LEU A 106 14.41 -9.89 17.44
N ALA A 107 15.07 -10.62 16.54
CA ALA A 107 15.71 -10.02 15.37
C ALA A 107 14.68 -9.38 14.42
N ASP A 108 13.52 -10.01 14.25
CA ASP A 108 12.42 -9.48 13.45
C ASP A 108 11.81 -8.23 14.12
N CYS A 109 11.62 -8.22 15.45
CA CYS A 109 11.18 -7.05 16.22
C CYS A 109 12.14 -5.88 16.04
N ARG A 110 13.45 -6.12 16.18
CA ARG A 110 14.48 -5.10 15.95
C ARG A 110 14.36 -4.51 14.56
N ASN A 111 14.34 -5.36 13.52
CA ASN A 111 14.28 -4.90 12.13
C ASN A 111 12.98 -4.16 11.80
N LEU A 112 11.85 -4.62 12.35
CA LEU A 112 10.56 -3.93 12.26
C LEU A 112 10.65 -2.53 12.86
N LEU A 113 11.15 -2.40 14.08
CA LEU A 113 11.26 -1.10 14.75
C LEU A 113 12.16 -0.15 13.97
N PHE A 114 13.28 -0.61 13.40
CA PHE A 114 14.15 0.23 12.58
C PHE A 114 13.49 0.74 11.29
N THR A 115 12.58 -0.01 10.70
CA THR A 115 11.88 0.41 9.47
C THR A 115 10.59 1.17 9.75
N HIS A 116 10.07 1.16 10.98
CA HIS A 116 8.76 1.71 11.30
C HIS A 116 8.72 3.25 11.38
N VAL A 117 9.00 3.94 10.27
CA VAL A 117 9.09 5.42 10.20
C VAL A 117 7.87 6.10 10.80
N PHE A 118 6.65 5.64 10.47
CA PHE A 118 5.41 6.22 11.01
C PHE A 118 5.29 6.12 12.53
N LEU A 119 5.80 5.04 13.14
CA LEU A 119 5.78 4.87 14.60
C LEU A 119 6.77 5.82 15.25
N TRP A 120 7.97 5.98 14.67
CA TRP A 120 8.94 6.96 15.16
C TRP A 120 8.39 8.38 15.12
N CYS A 121 7.69 8.77 14.06
CA CYS A 121 7.02 10.06 13.98
C CYS A 121 5.93 10.22 15.06
N SER A 122 5.09 9.19 15.27
CA SER A 122 4.05 9.22 16.31
C SER A 122 4.65 9.28 17.72
N VAL A 123 5.69 8.49 18.00
CA VAL A 123 6.40 8.47 19.29
C VAL A 123 7.08 9.81 19.54
N PHE A 124 7.72 10.41 18.53
CA PHE A 124 8.30 11.74 18.65
C PHE A 124 7.23 12.76 19.05
N LEU A 125 6.06 12.76 18.40
CA LEU A 125 4.95 13.64 18.78
C LEU A 125 4.47 13.39 20.21
N LEU A 126 4.31 12.13 20.63
CA LEU A 126 3.92 11.81 22.01
C LEU A 126 4.92 12.34 23.04
N LEU A 127 6.22 12.23 22.76
CA LEU A 127 7.29 12.74 23.64
C LEU A 127 7.30 14.26 23.75
N THR A 128 6.80 14.97 22.73
CA THR A 128 6.69 16.44 22.76
C THR A 128 5.47 16.97 23.51
N MET A 129 4.50 16.12 23.84
CA MET A 129 3.28 16.54 24.52
C MET A 129 3.48 16.72 26.03
N SER A 130 2.77 17.69 26.62
CA SER A 130 2.68 17.82 28.08
C SER A 130 1.80 16.72 28.69
N SER A 131 1.94 16.48 30.00
CA SER A 131 1.11 15.49 30.71
C SER A 131 -0.41 15.76 30.60
N THR A 132 -0.81 17.03 30.50
CA THR A 132 -2.22 17.42 30.33
C THR A 132 -2.71 17.17 28.91
N GLN A 133 -1.86 17.37 27.90
CA GLN A 133 -2.19 17.05 26.51
C GLN A 133 -2.26 15.55 26.29
N LEU A 134 -1.46 14.77 27.01
CA LEU A 134 -1.46 13.30 26.91
C LEU A 134 -2.80 12.70 27.40
N SER A 135 -3.31 13.19 28.53
CA SER A 135 -4.59 12.72 29.08
C SER A 135 -5.80 13.14 28.23
N GLN A 136 -5.71 14.28 27.55
CA GLN A 136 -6.75 14.74 26.62
C GLN A 136 -6.75 13.98 25.29
N ASN A 137 -5.59 13.49 24.85
CA ASN A 137 -5.42 12.84 23.54
C ASN A 137 -5.17 11.33 23.66
N THR A 138 -5.94 10.66 24.53
CA THR A 138 -5.84 9.21 24.77
C THR A 138 -6.05 8.38 23.52
N HIS A 139 -6.89 8.84 22.57
CA HIS A 139 -7.08 8.20 21.27
C HIS A 139 -5.79 8.12 20.46
N PHE A 140 -4.89 9.11 20.55
CA PHE A 140 -3.61 9.11 19.83
C PHE A 140 -2.61 8.12 20.43
N MET A 141 -2.64 7.90 21.76
CA MET A 141 -1.86 6.84 22.40
C MET A 141 -2.32 5.45 21.93
N ILE A 142 -3.64 5.23 21.90
CA ILE A 142 -4.23 3.97 21.40
C ILE A 142 -3.86 3.76 19.94
N PHE A 143 -3.96 4.80 19.10
CA PHE A 143 -3.53 4.76 17.70
C PHE A 143 -2.06 4.35 17.57
N THR A 144 -1.16 4.91 18.39
CA THR A 144 0.27 4.58 18.34
C THR A 144 0.55 3.13 18.77
N ALA A 145 -0.17 2.63 19.79
CA ALA A 145 -0.08 1.24 20.19
C ALA A 145 -0.61 0.29 19.09
N LEU A 146 -1.70 0.68 18.44
CA LEU A 146 -2.32 -0.07 17.35
C LEU A 146 -1.45 -0.06 16.08
N GLN A 147 -0.75 1.04 15.79
CA GLN A 147 0.30 1.10 14.76
C GLN A 147 1.35 0.00 15.01
N LEU A 148 1.92 -0.09 16.22
CA LEU A 148 2.89 -1.13 16.54
C LEU A 148 2.32 -2.55 16.39
N GLY A 149 1.11 -2.78 16.94
CA GLY A 149 0.42 -4.07 16.86
C GLY A 149 0.16 -4.52 15.42
N LEU A 150 -0.33 -3.61 14.58
CA LEU A 150 -0.54 -3.87 13.14
C LEU A 150 0.78 -4.04 12.39
N GLY A 151 1.86 -3.40 12.82
CA GLY A 151 3.20 -3.65 12.30
C GLY A 151 3.57 -5.12 12.44
N PHE A 152 3.40 -5.70 13.63
CA PHE A 152 3.63 -7.14 13.83
C PHE A 152 2.65 -8.02 13.06
N LEU A 153 1.36 -7.68 13.08
CA LEU A 153 0.34 -8.46 12.37
C LEU A 153 0.61 -8.47 10.86
N SER A 154 1.04 -7.36 10.28
CA SER A 154 1.35 -7.24 8.85
C SER A 154 2.53 -8.13 8.41
N LEU A 155 3.55 -8.28 9.27
CA LEU A 155 4.70 -9.15 8.99
C LEU A 155 4.34 -10.62 8.98
N TYR A 156 3.57 -11.10 9.96
CA TYR A 156 3.33 -12.54 10.14
C TYR A 156 2.00 -13.01 9.55
N ARG A 157 1.02 -12.12 9.44
CA ARG A 157 -0.40 -12.40 9.22
C ARG A 157 -1.04 -11.29 8.39
N MET A 158 -0.50 -11.09 7.19
CA MET A 158 -0.96 -10.04 6.27
C MET A 158 -2.46 -10.14 5.97
N GLN A 159 -3.03 -11.35 5.87
CA GLN A 159 -4.48 -11.53 5.61
C GLN A 159 -5.35 -10.92 6.72
N GLN A 160 -4.95 -11.11 7.98
CA GLN A 160 -5.63 -10.57 9.14
C GLN A 160 -5.51 -9.05 9.20
N THR A 161 -4.39 -8.49 8.75
CA THR A 161 -4.20 -7.04 8.66
C THR A 161 -5.09 -6.43 7.59
N VAL A 162 -5.24 -7.11 6.44
CA VAL A 162 -6.20 -6.74 5.39
C VAL A 162 -7.63 -6.72 5.93
N LEU A 163 -8.03 -7.78 6.64
CA LEU A 163 -9.35 -7.87 7.24
C LEU A 163 -9.58 -6.75 8.26
N PHE A 164 -8.59 -6.48 9.11
CA PHE A 164 -8.63 -5.36 10.04
C PHE A 164 -8.90 -4.03 9.32
N CYS A 165 -8.17 -3.73 8.25
CA CYS A 165 -8.34 -2.50 7.48
C CYS A 165 -9.75 -2.40 6.87
N LEU A 166 -10.29 -3.51 6.34
CA LEU A 166 -11.64 -3.53 5.78
C LEU A 166 -12.71 -3.30 6.85
N VAL A 167 -12.65 -4.04 7.96
CA VAL A 167 -13.63 -3.92 9.04
C VAL A 167 -13.59 -2.53 9.68
N SER A 168 -12.39 -2.01 9.96
CA SER A 168 -12.23 -0.64 10.50
C SER A 168 -12.78 0.43 9.55
N ALA A 169 -12.57 0.31 8.23
CA ALA A 169 -13.16 1.22 7.25
C ALA A 169 -14.70 1.15 7.26
N THR A 170 -15.28 -0.06 7.32
CA THR A 170 -16.73 -0.22 7.41
C THR A 170 -17.32 0.35 8.70
N LEU A 171 -16.60 0.26 9.82
CA LEU A 171 -17.03 0.85 11.09
C LEU A 171 -17.07 2.37 11.04
N ILE A 172 -16.09 3.02 10.41
CA ILE A 172 -16.11 4.48 10.21
C ILE A 172 -17.37 4.90 9.44
N LEU A 173 -17.69 4.17 8.37
CA LEU A 173 -18.84 4.46 7.51
C LEU A 173 -20.18 4.17 8.20
N ALA A 174 -20.26 3.08 8.96
CA ALA A 174 -21.50 2.67 9.62
C ALA A 174 -21.82 3.51 10.87
N LEU A 175 -20.79 4.03 11.55
CA LEU A 175 -20.93 4.68 12.85
C LEU A 175 -20.21 6.05 12.89
N PRO A 176 -20.58 7.01 12.01
CA PRO A 176 -19.86 8.29 11.87
C PRO A 176 -19.99 9.21 13.09
N TYR A 177 -21.04 9.04 13.90
CA TYR A 177 -21.34 9.91 15.05
C TYR A 177 -20.55 9.56 16.33
N LEU A 178 -19.81 8.45 16.33
CA LEU A 178 -19.04 8.04 17.50
C LEU A 178 -17.84 8.97 17.74
N THR A 179 -17.48 9.13 19.01
CA THR A 179 -16.28 9.88 19.38
C THR A 179 -15.02 9.14 18.91
N PRO A 180 -13.92 9.86 18.59
CA PRO A 180 -12.68 9.24 18.13
C PRO A 180 -12.14 8.17 19.10
N LEU A 181 -12.28 8.41 20.41
CA LEU A 181 -11.84 7.47 21.44
C LEU A 181 -12.59 6.14 21.37
N ILE A 182 -13.93 6.16 21.29
CA ILE A 182 -14.76 4.95 21.22
C ILE A 182 -14.45 4.18 19.94
N MET A 183 -14.26 4.88 18.82
CA MET A 183 -13.89 4.24 17.56
C MET A 183 -12.50 3.60 17.62
N MET A 184 -11.50 4.27 18.22
CA MET A 184 -10.16 3.67 18.39
C MET A 184 -10.20 2.43 19.30
N LEU A 185 -11.02 2.45 20.35
CA LEU A 185 -11.25 1.28 21.19
C LEU A 185 -11.94 0.13 20.42
N SER A 186 -12.90 0.44 19.54
CA SER A 186 -13.51 -0.56 18.67
C SER A 186 -12.49 -1.15 17.68
N TRP A 187 -11.51 -0.36 17.21
CA TRP A 187 -10.42 -0.91 16.41
C TRP A 187 -9.54 -1.85 17.21
N VAL A 188 -9.28 -1.58 18.49
CA VAL A 188 -8.55 -2.53 19.35
C VAL A 188 -9.31 -3.86 19.45
N THR A 189 -10.64 -3.86 19.58
CA THR A 189 -11.41 -5.11 19.62
C THR A 189 -11.38 -5.85 18.28
N VAL A 190 -11.46 -5.14 17.15
CA VAL A 190 -11.29 -5.72 15.81
C VAL A 190 -9.89 -6.32 15.65
N PHE A 191 -8.85 -5.62 16.10
CA PHE A 191 -7.47 -6.10 16.05
C PHE A 191 -7.30 -7.41 16.85
N ILE A 192 -7.82 -7.44 18.08
CA ILE A 192 -7.81 -8.65 18.91
C ILE A 192 -8.58 -9.78 18.21
N GLY A 193 -9.76 -9.50 17.66
CA GLY A 193 -10.53 -10.48 16.88
C GLY A 193 -9.73 -11.04 15.69
N CYS A 194 -9.02 -10.18 14.97
CA CYS A 194 -8.18 -10.58 13.85
C CYS A 194 -7.02 -11.51 14.26
N ILE A 195 -6.49 -11.39 15.49
CA ILE A 195 -5.46 -12.32 16.00
C ILE A 195 -6.02 -13.74 16.15
N PHE A 196 -7.27 -13.88 16.56
CA PHE A 196 -7.90 -15.19 16.79
C PHE A 196 -8.42 -15.85 15.50
N ILE A 197 -8.59 -15.10 14.41
CA ILE A 197 -9.03 -15.65 13.13
C ILE A 197 -7.91 -16.50 12.52
N PRO A 198 -8.14 -17.81 12.28
CA PRO A 198 -7.16 -18.67 11.64
C PRO A 198 -6.88 -18.18 10.21
N THR A 199 -5.66 -18.41 9.73
CA THR A 199 -5.31 -18.13 8.33
C THR A 199 -6.16 -19.00 7.41
N PHE A 200 -7.04 -18.36 6.64
CA PHE A 200 -7.85 -19.06 5.66
C PHE A 200 -7.00 -19.43 4.46
N ASN A 201 -6.80 -20.74 4.28
CA ASN A 201 -6.13 -21.22 3.08
C ASN A 201 -7.14 -21.32 1.94
N TRP A 202 -7.26 -20.25 1.14
CA TRP A 202 -8.08 -20.20 -0.08
C TRP A 202 -7.61 -21.16 -1.19
N GLN A 203 -6.61 -22.02 -0.93
CA GLN A 203 -6.04 -22.97 -1.88
C GLN A 203 -6.92 -24.19 -2.19
N LYS A 204 -8.19 -24.24 -1.76
CA LYS A 204 -9.08 -25.35 -2.14
C LYS A 204 -9.47 -25.23 -3.62
N GLU A 205 -8.91 -26.14 -4.41
CA GLU A 205 -9.25 -26.54 -5.79
C GLU A 205 -9.57 -25.43 -6.80
N PHE A 206 -8.70 -25.25 -7.80
CA PHE A 206 -8.99 -24.46 -9.00
C PHE A 206 -10.10 -25.14 -9.82
N LYS A 207 -11.37 -24.79 -9.60
CA LYS A 207 -12.47 -25.19 -10.48
C LYS A 207 -12.55 -24.24 -11.68
N VAL A 208 -11.85 -24.59 -12.75
CA VAL A 208 -11.77 -23.79 -13.98
C VAL A 208 -12.76 -24.31 -15.01
N ASN A 209 -14.05 -24.03 -14.82
CA ASN A 209 -15.07 -24.36 -15.83
C ASN A 209 -15.27 -23.21 -16.84
N THR A 210 -14.96 -21.96 -16.45
CA THR A 210 -15.13 -20.77 -17.30
C THR A 210 -13.96 -19.78 -17.15
N LEU A 211 -13.76 -18.90 -18.14
CA LEU A 211 -12.78 -17.80 -18.08
C LEU A 211 -13.06 -16.86 -16.90
N VAL A 212 -14.34 -16.59 -16.59
CA VAL A 212 -14.73 -15.77 -15.43
C VAL A 212 -14.37 -16.47 -14.12
N GLY A 213 -14.69 -17.76 -14.00
CA GLY A 213 -14.34 -18.57 -12.83
C GLY A 213 -12.83 -18.67 -12.62
N PHE A 214 -12.04 -18.73 -13.72
CA PHE A 214 -10.58 -18.66 -13.65
C PHE A 214 -10.12 -17.35 -13.00
N TRP A 215 -10.56 -16.20 -13.53
CA TRP A 215 -10.12 -14.90 -13.01
C TRP A 215 -10.58 -14.66 -11.58
N PHE A 216 -11.79 -15.09 -11.22
CA PHE A 216 -12.26 -15.04 -9.85
C PHE A 216 -11.38 -15.89 -8.92
N SER A 217 -11.12 -17.14 -9.28
CA SER A 217 -10.26 -18.04 -8.49
C SER A 217 -8.82 -17.50 -8.40
N PHE A 218 -8.31 -16.94 -9.49
CA PHE A 218 -7.00 -16.31 -9.57
C PHE A 218 -6.88 -15.14 -8.59
N TYR A 219 -7.82 -14.19 -8.64
CA TYR A 219 -7.78 -13.01 -7.77
C TYR A 219 -8.10 -13.35 -6.31
N SER A 220 -8.95 -14.35 -6.04
CA SER A 220 -9.16 -14.85 -4.67
C SER A 220 -7.89 -15.48 -4.10
N ARG A 221 -7.10 -16.19 -4.92
CA ARG A 221 -5.80 -16.75 -4.50
C ARG A 221 -4.72 -15.68 -4.33
N HIS A 222 -4.71 -14.69 -5.21
CA HIS A 222 -3.73 -13.59 -5.23
C HIS A 222 -4.31 -12.26 -4.71
N TYR A 223 -5.25 -12.34 -3.76
CA TYR A 223 -6.01 -11.16 -3.29
C TYR A 223 -5.11 -10.07 -2.70
N GLN A 224 -3.94 -10.47 -2.16
CA GLN A 224 -2.94 -9.54 -1.63
C GLN A 224 -2.50 -8.53 -2.68
N ILE A 225 -2.28 -8.98 -3.93
CA ILE A 225 -1.86 -8.15 -5.06
C ILE A 225 -2.90 -7.07 -5.37
N LEU A 226 -4.19 -7.38 -5.25
CA LEU A 226 -5.26 -6.40 -5.45
C LEU A 226 -5.40 -5.48 -4.24
N PHE A 227 -5.36 -6.04 -3.03
CA PHE A 227 -5.59 -5.29 -1.81
C PHE A 227 -4.62 -4.13 -1.65
N TRP A 228 -3.31 -4.38 -1.83
CA TRP A 228 -2.33 -3.31 -1.64
C TRP A 228 -2.47 -2.20 -2.70
N ARG A 229 -2.88 -2.54 -3.93
CA ARG A 229 -3.15 -1.57 -5.01
C ARG A 229 -4.36 -0.72 -4.70
N LEU A 230 -5.45 -1.34 -4.24
CA LEU A 230 -6.65 -0.63 -3.81
C LEU A 230 -6.34 0.29 -2.62
N ALA A 231 -5.66 -0.23 -1.59
CA ALA A 231 -5.27 0.56 -0.43
C ALA A 231 -4.34 1.73 -0.82
N SER A 232 -3.35 1.50 -1.70
CA SER A 232 -2.49 2.57 -2.23
C SER A 232 -3.30 3.63 -2.98
N GLY A 233 -4.25 3.19 -3.81
CA GLY A 233 -5.13 4.08 -4.54
C GLY A 233 -5.98 4.95 -3.61
N VAL A 234 -6.61 4.37 -2.59
CA VAL A 234 -7.43 5.09 -1.60
C VAL A 234 -6.60 6.10 -0.82
N VAL A 235 -5.40 5.73 -0.38
CA VAL A 235 -4.49 6.65 0.32
C VAL A 235 -4.14 7.83 -0.58
N VAL A 236 -3.77 7.56 -1.83
CA VAL A 236 -3.35 8.60 -2.77
C VAL A 236 -4.51 9.54 -3.07
N THR A 237 -5.72 9.02 -3.36
CA THR A 237 -6.89 9.89 -3.56
C THR A 237 -7.22 10.69 -2.31
N ALA A 238 -7.17 10.08 -1.12
CA ALA A 238 -7.44 10.78 0.13
C ALA A 238 -6.43 11.91 0.37
N GLY A 239 -5.13 11.66 0.18
CA GLY A 239 -4.09 12.67 0.32
C GLY A 239 -4.24 13.81 -0.68
N MET A 240 -4.58 13.49 -1.93
CA MET A 240 -4.82 14.47 -2.99
C MET A 240 -6.11 15.26 -2.77
N LEU A 241 -7.16 14.63 -2.21
CA LEU A 241 -8.40 15.30 -1.84
C LEU A 241 -8.16 16.30 -0.70
N VAL A 242 -7.37 15.93 0.32
CA VAL A 242 -6.98 16.86 1.38
C VAL A 242 -6.21 18.05 0.80
N LEU A 243 -5.27 17.81 -0.13
CA LEU A 243 -4.53 18.88 -0.79
C LEU A 243 -5.47 19.84 -1.55
N ALA A 244 -6.41 19.30 -2.31
CA ALA A 244 -7.39 20.08 -3.07
C ALA A 244 -8.38 20.84 -2.15
N SER A 245 -8.76 20.26 -1.00
CA SER A 245 -9.66 20.92 -0.05
C SER A 245 -9.01 22.06 0.71
N GLU A 246 -7.71 21.99 0.96
CA GLU A 246 -6.96 23.06 1.65
C GLU A 246 -6.65 24.22 0.69
N ARG A 247 -6.49 23.92 -0.61
CA ARG A 247 -6.21 24.90 -1.65
C ARG A 247 -6.79 24.45 -2.99
N GLU A 248 -7.82 25.14 -3.44
CA GLU A 248 -8.51 24.85 -4.70
C GLU A 248 -7.59 24.96 -5.93
N ASP A 249 -6.59 25.84 -5.89
CA ASP A 249 -5.58 26.00 -6.95
C ASP A 249 -4.83 24.70 -7.26
N PHE A 250 -4.73 23.79 -6.28
CA PHE A 250 -4.07 22.50 -6.46
C PHE A 250 -5.00 21.39 -6.97
N THR A 251 -6.28 21.65 -7.22
CA THR A 251 -7.25 20.64 -7.66
C THR A 251 -6.82 19.96 -8.96
N TYR A 252 -6.31 20.73 -9.93
CA TYR A 252 -5.77 20.18 -11.18
C TYR A 252 -4.59 19.24 -10.90
N LEU A 253 -3.63 19.70 -10.10
CA LEU A 253 -2.42 18.95 -9.76
C LEU A 253 -2.76 17.66 -8.99
N ALA A 254 -3.70 17.75 -8.05
CA ALA A 254 -4.21 16.64 -7.26
C ALA A 254 -4.87 15.56 -8.14
N ALA A 255 -5.71 15.98 -9.09
CA ALA A 255 -6.32 15.08 -10.07
C ALA A 255 -5.27 14.44 -11.00
N TYR A 256 -4.32 15.25 -11.47
CA TYR A 256 -3.25 14.83 -12.37
C TYR A 256 -2.38 13.73 -11.73
N PHE A 257 -1.84 13.97 -10.54
CA PHE A 257 -1.04 12.98 -9.83
C PHE A 257 -1.85 11.74 -9.48
N SER A 258 -3.11 11.90 -9.08
CA SER A 258 -4.01 10.76 -8.82
C SER A 258 -4.09 9.85 -10.05
N CYS A 259 -4.50 10.40 -11.20
CA CYS A 259 -4.63 9.65 -12.46
C CYS A 259 -3.34 8.90 -12.83
N PHE A 260 -2.19 9.56 -12.76
CA PHE A 260 -0.91 8.93 -13.09
C PHE A 260 -0.48 7.87 -12.10
N ILE A 261 -0.71 8.06 -10.79
CA ILE A 261 -0.41 7.03 -9.81
C ILE A 261 -1.31 5.81 -10.04
N PHE A 262 -2.60 5.99 -10.29
CA PHE A 262 -3.47 4.86 -10.65
C PHE A 262 -3.04 4.17 -11.94
N LEU A 263 -2.60 4.93 -12.94
CA LEU A 263 -2.05 4.37 -14.17
C LEU A 263 -0.85 3.47 -13.87
N LEU A 264 0.08 3.92 -13.02
CA LEU A 264 1.21 3.12 -12.56
C LEU A 264 0.75 1.88 -11.81
N LEU A 265 -0.21 2.02 -10.87
CA LEU A 265 -0.73 0.92 -10.06
C LEU A 265 -1.34 -0.19 -10.93
N ILE A 266 -2.16 0.17 -11.93
CA ILE A 266 -2.82 -0.82 -12.79
C ILE A 266 -1.87 -1.40 -13.85
N THR A 267 -0.97 -0.60 -14.43
CA THR A 267 0.00 -1.13 -15.42
C THR A 267 1.01 -2.08 -14.80
N THR A 268 1.44 -1.82 -13.57
CA THR A 268 2.32 -2.75 -12.84
C THR A 268 1.57 -4.00 -12.33
N LEU A 269 0.30 -3.88 -11.95
CA LEU A 269 -0.59 -5.04 -11.74
C LEU A 269 -0.70 -5.89 -13.01
N HIS A 270 -0.86 -5.25 -14.17
CA HIS A 270 -0.95 -5.94 -15.45
C HIS A 270 0.32 -6.77 -15.75
N ILE A 271 1.50 -6.20 -15.52
CA ILE A 271 2.79 -6.91 -15.68
C ILE A 271 2.89 -8.11 -14.72
N GLU A 272 2.50 -7.93 -13.46
CA GLU A 272 2.56 -8.99 -12.45
C GLU A 272 1.59 -10.14 -12.78
N VAL A 273 0.35 -9.81 -13.14
CA VAL A 273 -0.63 -10.79 -13.63
C VAL A 273 -0.10 -11.48 -14.88
N ALA A 274 0.57 -10.78 -15.79
CA ALA A 274 1.15 -11.39 -16.98
C ALA A 274 2.23 -12.44 -16.65
N LYS A 275 3.08 -12.16 -15.65
CA LYS A 275 4.11 -13.09 -15.18
C LYS A 275 3.50 -14.35 -14.54
N ILE A 276 2.51 -14.18 -13.66
CA ILE A 276 1.87 -15.32 -12.97
C ILE A 276 1.06 -16.15 -13.98
N THR A 277 0.32 -15.50 -14.88
CA THR A 277 -0.49 -16.19 -15.88
C THR A 277 0.32 -16.94 -16.94
N ALA A 278 1.60 -16.60 -17.13
CA ALA A 278 2.50 -17.35 -18.00
C ALA A 278 2.64 -18.81 -17.57
N GLN A 279 2.52 -19.12 -16.28
CA GLN A 279 2.55 -20.49 -15.75
C GLN A 279 1.38 -21.34 -16.26
N PHE A 280 0.25 -20.72 -16.59
CA PHE A 280 -0.96 -21.38 -17.09
C PHE A 280 -1.04 -21.41 -18.62
N ARG A 281 -0.02 -20.91 -19.32
CA ARG A 281 -0.04 -20.81 -20.79
C ARG A 281 -0.23 -22.16 -21.47
N ALA A 282 0.47 -23.20 -21.00
CA ALA A 282 0.36 -24.55 -21.56
C ALA A 282 -1.05 -25.14 -21.41
N PHE A 283 -1.71 -24.88 -20.26
CA PHE A 283 -3.09 -25.29 -20.00
C PHE A 283 -4.09 -24.61 -20.94
N PHE A 284 -3.97 -23.30 -21.14
CA PHE A 284 -4.84 -22.60 -22.09
C PHE A 284 -4.52 -22.93 -23.56
N HIS A 285 -3.29 -23.36 -23.84
CA HIS A 285 -2.90 -23.84 -25.15
C HIS A 285 -3.53 -25.21 -25.46
N SER A 286 -3.54 -26.16 -24.52
CA SER A 286 -4.19 -27.46 -24.72
C SER A 286 -5.71 -27.35 -24.91
N LEU A 287 -6.33 -26.32 -24.32
CA LEU A 287 -7.75 -26.00 -24.49
C LEU A 287 -8.06 -25.15 -25.74
N ASN A 288 -7.06 -24.82 -26.57
CA ASN A 288 -7.18 -23.94 -27.74
C ASN A 288 -7.81 -22.55 -27.42
N LYS A 289 -7.66 -22.08 -26.17
CA LYS A 289 -8.22 -20.81 -25.66
C LYS A 289 -7.16 -19.74 -25.37
N SER A 290 -5.91 -19.95 -25.79
CA SER A 290 -4.77 -19.08 -25.52
C SER A 290 -4.97 -17.62 -26.00
N LYS A 291 -5.50 -17.42 -27.21
CA LYS A 291 -5.78 -16.06 -27.73
C LYS A 291 -6.84 -15.34 -26.89
N THR A 292 -7.98 -15.99 -26.64
CA THR A 292 -9.08 -15.45 -25.84
C THR A 292 -8.65 -15.12 -24.42
N PHE A 293 -7.78 -15.95 -23.83
CA PHE A 293 -7.21 -15.72 -22.52
C PHE A 293 -6.36 -14.43 -22.46
N ASN A 294 -5.46 -14.24 -23.42
CA ASN A 294 -4.62 -13.04 -23.48
C ASN A 294 -5.46 -11.77 -23.69
N TYR A 295 -6.45 -11.81 -24.58
CA TYR A 295 -7.38 -10.68 -24.77
C TYR A 295 -8.16 -10.37 -23.50
N SER A 296 -8.66 -11.40 -22.82
CA SER A 296 -9.40 -11.23 -21.56
C SER A 296 -8.54 -10.56 -20.48
N ARG A 297 -7.26 -10.89 -20.39
CA ARG A 297 -6.31 -10.26 -19.45
C ARG A 297 -6.17 -8.76 -19.72
N ILE A 298 -5.84 -8.40 -20.96
CA ILE A 298 -5.62 -7.00 -21.36
C ILE A 298 -6.91 -6.21 -21.15
N PHE A 299 -8.03 -6.72 -21.66
CA PHE A 299 -9.33 -6.05 -21.56
C PHE A 299 -9.71 -5.75 -20.11
N LYS A 300 -9.53 -6.72 -19.18
CA LYS A 300 -9.83 -6.50 -17.76
C LYS A 300 -8.97 -5.42 -17.14
N SER A 301 -7.66 -5.39 -17.40
CA SER A 301 -6.76 -4.35 -16.88
C SER A 301 -7.14 -2.96 -17.38
N VAL A 302 -7.43 -2.86 -18.69
CA VAL A 302 -7.84 -1.60 -19.33
C VAL A 302 -9.18 -1.11 -18.77
N MET A 303 -10.17 -1.99 -18.68
CA MET A 303 -11.50 -1.67 -18.16
C MET A 303 -11.45 -1.16 -16.72
N VAL A 304 -10.68 -1.82 -15.85
CA VAL A 304 -10.52 -1.39 -14.45
C VAL A 304 -9.89 0.00 -14.37
N TYR A 305 -8.89 0.29 -15.20
CA TYR A 305 -8.28 1.61 -15.24
C TYR A 305 -9.27 2.69 -15.69
N PHE A 306 -10.04 2.46 -16.76
CA PHE A 306 -11.02 3.44 -17.22
C PHE A 306 -12.13 3.73 -16.20
N ILE A 307 -12.59 2.71 -15.46
CA ILE A 307 -13.53 2.92 -14.35
C ILE A 307 -12.91 3.83 -13.28
N LEU A 308 -11.66 3.58 -12.89
CA LEU A 308 -10.95 4.40 -11.90
C LEU A 308 -10.72 5.83 -12.41
N LEU A 309 -10.39 5.99 -13.69
CA LEU A 309 -10.22 7.29 -14.33
C LEU A 309 -11.50 8.11 -14.31
N VAL A 310 -12.66 7.49 -14.57
CA VAL A 310 -13.97 8.15 -14.44
C VAL A 310 -14.22 8.57 -12.99
N VAL A 311 -13.94 7.69 -12.02
CA VAL A 311 -14.08 8.02 -10.59
C VAL A 311 -13.21 9.21 -10.20
N ILE A 312 -11.95 9.26 -10.61
CA ILE A 312 -11.05 10.39 -10.29
C ILE A 312 -11.54 11.68 -10.97
N ALA A 313 -11.95 11.59 -12.24
CA ALA A 313 -12.50 12.73 -12.96
C ALA A 313 -13.75 13.30 -12.27
N THR A 314 -14.63 12.44 -11.75
CA THR A 314 -15.81 12.86 -10.98
C THR A 314 -15.43 13.51 -9.65
N ILE A 315 -14.44 12.97 -8.92
CA ILE A 315 -14.06 13.47 -7.60
C ILE A 315 -13.46 14.87 -7.69
N PHE A 316 -12.59 15.11 -8.68
CA PHE A 316 -11.89 16.39 -8.83
C PHE A 316 -12.56 17.32 -9.85
N THR A 317 -13.63 16.90 -10.51
CA THR A 317 -14.33 17.63 -11.58
C THR A 317 -13.46 17.97 -12.81
N GLN A 318 -12.41 17.17 -13.08
CA GLN A 318 -11.42 17.40 -14.15
C GLN A 318 -11.59 16.44 -15.34
N TRP A 319 -12.67 16.60 -16.12
CA TRP A 319 -12.99 15.67 -17.22
C TRP A 319 -12.04 15.72 -18.41
N TRP A 320 -11.53 16.90 -18.76
CA TRP A 320 -10.57 17.06 -19.86
C TRP A 320 -9.26 16.32 -19.59
N LEU A 321 -8.82 16.33 -18.34
CA LEU A 321 -7.64 15.61 -17.88
C LEU A 321 -7.82 14.09 -18.04
N ALA A 322 -9.00 13.57 -17.72
CA ALA A 322 -9.32 12.16 -17.93
C ALA A 322 -9.16 11.74 -19.41
N VAL A 323 -9.60 12.56 -20.36
CA VAL A 323 -9.43 12.26 -21.79
C VAL A 323 -7.95 12.18 -22.17
N GLY A 324 -7.16 13.19 -21.77
CA GLY A 324 -5.73 13.24 -22.06
C GLY A 324 -4.96 12.07 -21.46
N VAL A 325 -5.16 11.79 -20.17
CA VAL A 325 -4.49 10.67 -19.49
C VAL A 325 -5.02 9.31 -19.97
N GLY A 326 -6.28 9.24 -20.41
CA GLY A 326 -6.85 8.05 -21.04
C GLY A 326 -6.11 7.63 -22.31
N LEU A 327 -5.72 8.58 -23.15
CA LEU A 327 -4.90 8.31 -24.36
C LEU A 327 -3.49 7.83 -23.99
N VAL A 328 -2.86 8.50 -23.01
CA VAL A 328 -1.55 8.09 -22.47
C VAL A 328 -1.62 6.66 -21.91
N ALA A 329 -2.73 6.29 -21.27
CA ALA A 329 -2.90 4.98 -20.68
C ALA A 329 -2.88 3.85 -21.71
N ILE A 330 -3.50 4.03 -22.89
CA ILE A 330 -3.48 3.05 -23.98
C ILE A 330 -2.03 2.76 -24.39
N PHE A 331 -1.22 3.81 -24.53
CA PHE A 331 0.20 3.67 -24.86
C PHE A 331 0.98 2.98 -23.72
N CYS A 332 0.74 3.34 -22.47
CA CYS A 332 1.36 2.70 -21.31
C CYS A 332 1.02 1.20 -21.21
N PHE A 333 -0.22 0.80 -21.48
CA PHE A 333 -0.61 -0.62 -21.53
C PHE A 333 0.07 -1.37 -22.70
N TYR A 334 0.21 -0.73 -23.85
CA TYR A 334 0.96 -1.32 -24.98
C TYR A 334 2.43 -1.57 -24.61
N ILE A 335 3.08 -0.59 -23.98
CA ILE A 335 4.46 -0.73 -23.50
C ILE A 335 4.55 -1.78 -22.39
N ALA A 336 3.61 -1.82 -21.45
CA ALA A 336 3.58 -2.83 -20.39
C ALA A 336 3.51 -4.26 -20.93
N GLU A 337 2.78 -4.49 -22.02
CA GLU A 337 2.66 -5.81 -22.66
C GLU A 337 3.91 -6.18 -23.48
N LYS A 338 4.50 -5.23 -24.22
CA LYS A 338 5.60 -5.52 -25.16
C LYS A 338 6.99 -5.36 -24.57
N LYS A 339 7.19 -4.35 -23.71
CA LYS A 339 8.50 -3.93 -23.16
C LYS A 339 8.31 -3.43 -21.71
N PRO A 340 7.97 -4.32 -20.76
CA PRO A 340 7.66 -3.94 -19.37
C PRO A 340 8.81 -3.19 -18.69
N GLU A 341 10.05 -3.49 -19.07
CA GLU A 341 11.27 -2.84 -18.55
C GLU A 341 11.31 -1.33 -18.82
N ARG A 342 10.63 -0.87 -19.87
CA ARG A 342 10.61 0.55 -20.28
C ARG A 342 9.42 1.33 -19.73
N LEU A 343 8.48 0.65 -19.05
CA LEU A 343 7.24 1.27 -18.57
C LEU A 343 7.53 2.44 -17.62
N ALA A 344 8.45 2.26 -16.67
CA ALA A 344 8.78 3.28 -15.68
C ALA A 344 9.26 4.59 -16.34
N LEU A 345 10.11 4.48 -17.36
CA LEU A 345 10.61 5.62 -18.12
C LEU A 345 9.48 6.32 -18.89
N VAL A 346 8.65 5.56 -19.61
CA VAL A 346 7.53 6.12 -20.38
C VAL A 346 6.54 6.84 -19.46
N TRP A 347 6.17 6.20 -18.35
CA TRP A 347 5.27 6.79 -17.36
C TRP A 347 5.84 8.10 -16.79
N MET A 348 7.13 8.13 -16.46
CA MET A 348 7.81 9.32 -15.97
C MET A 348 7.85 10.45 -17.01
N CYS A 349 8.14 10.15 -18.28
CA CYS A 349 8.15 11.16 -19.34
C CYS A 349 6.78 11.86 -19.47
N PHE A 350 5.69 11.10 -19.39
CA PHE A 350 4.34 11.68 -19.47
C PHE A 350 3.95 12.42 -18.19
N LEU A 351 4.30 11.89 -17.01
CA LEU A 351 4.05 12.57 -15.73
C LEU A 351 4.78 13.91 -15.66
N VAL A 352 6.05 13.95 -16.02
CA VAL A 352 6.86 15.17 -15.95
C VAL A 352 6.50 16.11 -17.08
N GLY A 353 6.38 15.59 -18.32
CA GLY A 353 6.05 16.41 -19.48
C GLY A 353 4.69 17.12 -19.37
N GLY A 354 3.69 16.48 -18.76
CA GLY A 354 2.39 17.10 -18.53
C GLY A 354 2.32 18.06 -17.34
N LEU A 355 3.38 18.19 -16.52
CA LEU A 355 3.48 19.25 -15.50
C LEU A 355 3.99 20.58 -16.06
N PHE A 356 4.56 20.58 -17.27
CA PHE A 356 5.11 21.77 -17.94
C PHE A 356 4.19 22.35 -19.02
N ILE A 357 2.96 21.83 -19.13
CA ILE A 357 1.88 22.29 -20.01
C ILE A 357 0.78 22.83 -19.11
#